data_AF-A0A1J5CUJ8-F1
#
_entry.id   AF-A0A1J5CUJ8-F1
#
_cell.length_a   1.000
_cell.length_b   1.000
_cell.length_c   1.000
_cell.angle_alpha   90.00
_cell.angle_beta   90.00
_cell.angle_gamma   90.00
#
_symmetry.space_group_name_H-M   'P 1'
#
loop_
_entity.id
_entity.type
_entity.pdbx_description
1 polymer ?
#
loop_
_entity_poly.entity_id
_entity_poly.type
_entity_poly.pdbx_seq_one_letter_code
_entity_poly.pdbx_strand_id
1 'polypeptide(L)' 'MKVGRLYGRKIAIRREAMDEVMDWLNFYNHKRLHSTLGYVSPITFEQRWTAAQQQDKKYAQMAA' A
#
# COMPACT_ATOMS: atom_id res chain seq x y z
N MET A 1 -13.46 12.78 7.90
CA MET A 1 -12.01 12.88 7.62
C MET A 1 -11.31 11.74 8.38
N LYS A 2 -10.55 10.86 7.72
CA LYS A 2 -9.87 9.75 8.42
C LYS A 2 -8.56 10.28 9.01
N VAL A 3 -8.62 10.69 10.27
CA VAL A 3 -7.43 11.16 11.02
C VAL A 3 -6.41 10.03 11.12
N GLY A 4 -5.14 10.35 10.82
CA GLY A 4 -4.03 9.41 10.90
C GLY A 4 -3.49 9.26 12.33
N ARG A 5 -2.74 8.17 12.58
CA ARG A 5 -2.02 7.89 13.85
C ARG A 5 -1.12 9.04 14.33
N LEU A 6 -0.74 9.92 13.40
CA LEU A 6 0.13 11.08 13.60
C LEU A 6 -0.58 12.35 14.05
N TYR A 7 -1.92 12.39 14.00
CA TYR A 7 -2.65 13.64 14.27
C TYR A 7 -2.51 14.06 15.74
N GLY A 8 -1.95 15.25 15.96
CA GLY A 8 -1.77 15.84 17.30
C GLY A 8 -0.50 15.42 18.05
N ARG A 9 0.35 14.54 17.50
CA ARG A 9 1.64 14.19 18.13
C ARG A 9 2.71 15.25 17.83
N LYS A 10 3.29 15.83 18.89
CA LYS A 10 4.55 16.59 18.81
C LYS A 10 5.69 15.59 19.00
N ILE A 11 6.50 15.44 17.96
CA ILE A 11 7.66 14.56 17.99
C ILE A 11 8.89 15.43 18.24
N ALA A 12 9.63 15.13 19.31
CA ALA A 12 10.69 16.00 19.81
C ALA A 12 11.96 15.90 18.95
N ILE A 13 12.20 14.74 18.33
CA ILE A 13 13.44 14.44 17.63
C ILE A 13 13.14 13.93 16.22
N ARG A 14 13.92 14.41 15.23
CA ARG A 14 13.79 14.02 13.81
C ARG A 14 13.78 12.50 13.61
N ARG A 15 14.58 11.77 14.38
CA ARG A 15 14.66 10.31 14.29
C ARG A 15 13.34 9.61 14.63
N GLU A 16 12.70 10.01 15.72
CA GLU A 16 11.39 9.48 16.12
C GLU A 16 10.32 9.79 15.07
N ALA A 17 10.40 10.95 14.42
CA ALA A 17 9.46 11.33 13.37
C ALA A 17 9.64 10.44 12.14
N MET A 18 10.88 10.12 11.79
CA MET A 18 11.19 9.16 10.72
C MET A 18 10.68 7.76 11.07
N ASP A 19 10.97 7.27 12.28
CA ASP A 19 10.55 5.93 12.70
C ASP A 19 9.01 5.80 12.68
N GLU A 20 8.27 6.80 13.17
CA GLU A 20 6.81 6.78 13.16
C GLU A 20 6.21 6.88 11.74
N VAL A 21 6.85 7.65 10.83
CA VAL A 21 6.44 7.69 9.42
C VAL A 21 6.65 6.33 8.75
N MET A 22 7.78 5.67 9.01
CA MET A 22 8.08 4.34 8.46
C MET A 22 7.12 3.29 9.00
N ASP A 23 6.82 3.32 10.29
CA ASP A 23 5.80 2.47 10.91
C ASP A 23 4.43 2.68 10.27
N TRP A 24 4.03 3.93 10.06
CA TRP A 24 2.76 4.25 9.43
C TRP A 24 2.69 3.75 7.99
N LEU A 25 3.77 3.95 7.20
CA LEU A 25 3.86 3.49 5.83
C LEU A 25 3.79 1.95 5.74
N ASN A 26 4.51 1.25 6.62
CA ASN A 26 4.48 -0.21 6.72
C ASN A 26 3.06 -0.72 7.02
N PHE A 27 2.38 -0.11 7.99
CA PHE A 27 0.99 -0.45 8.29
C PHE A 27 0.07 -0.18 7.09
N TYR A 28 0.18 1.00 6.49
CA TYR A 28 -0.69 1.42 5.40
C TYR A 28 -0.55 0.51 4.18
N ASN A 29 0.67 0.24 3.75
CA ASN A 29 0.93 -0.52 2.53
C ASN A 29 0.65 -2.02 2.70
N HIS A 30 0.99 -2.60 3.85
CA HIS A 30 0.95 -4.05 4.04
C HIS A 30 -0.31 -4.55 4.74
N LYS A 31 -0.91 -3.77 5.63
CA LYS A 31 -1.94 -4.28 6.56
C LYS A 31 -3.28 -3.58 6.44
N ARG A 32 -3.31 -2.31 6.01
CA ARG A 32 -4.56 -1.54 5.96
C ARG A 32 -5.47 -2.08 4.86
N LEU A 33 -6.69 -2.49 5.23
CA LEU A 33 -7.69 -2.94 4.28
C LEU A 33 -8.48 -1.76 3.71
N HIS A 34 -8.79 -1.83 2.42
CA HIS A 34 -9.53 -0.81 1.70
C HIS A 34 -10.75 -1.43 1.02
N SER A 35 -11.95 -0.92 1.31
CA SER A 35 -13.20 -1.39 0.68
C SER A 35 -13.19 -1.20 -0.83
N THR A 36 -12.65 -0.08 -1.32
CA THR A 36 -12.49 0.20 -2.76
C THR A 36 -11.54 -0.80 -3.45
N LEU A 37 -10.61 -1.41 -2.72
CA LEU A 37 -9.70 -2.44 -3.25
C LEU A 37 -10.26 -3.86 -3.05
N GLY A 38 -11.49 -4.02 -2.57
CA GLY A 38 -12.07 -5.33 -2.28
C GLY A 38 -11.56 -5.94 -0.98
N TYR A 39 -11.30 -5.11 0.03
CA TYR A 39 -10.81 -5.53 1.36
C TYR A 39 -9.47 -6.26 1.33
N VAL A 40 -8.54 -5.81 0.50
CA VAL A 40 -7.12 -6.21 0.55
C VAL A 40 -6.24 -5.00 0.85
N SER A 41 -4.97 -5.27 1.18
CA SER A 41 -3.97 -4.22 1.34
C SER A 41 -3.52 -3.64 -0.01
N PRO A 42 -3.02 -2.39 -0.03
CA PRO A 42 -2.50 -1.78 -1.25
C PRO A 42 -1.46 -2.65 -1.97
N ILE A 43 -0.49 -3.22 -1.23
CA ILE A 43 0.54 -4.04 -1.85
C ILE A 43 -0.03 -5.33 -2.47
N THR A 44 -1.00 -5.97 -1.82
CA THR A 44 -1.66 -7.16 -2.38
C THR A 44 -2.47 -6.80 -3.63
N PHE A 45 -3.11 -5.64 -3.65
CA PHE A 45 -3.81 -5.15 -4.83
C PHE A 45 -2.84 -4.94 -6.01
N GLU A 46 -1.74 -4.22 -5.80
CA GLU A 46 -0.73 -3.96 -6.84
C GLU A 46 -0.09 -5.24 -7.37
N GLN A 47 0.18 -6.22 -6.50
CA GLN A 47 0.70 -7.53 -6.90
C GLN A 47 -0.28 -8.28 -7.80
N ARG A 48 -1.57 -8.32 -7.43
CA ARG A 48 -2.61 -8.96 -8.25
C ARG A 48 -2.77 -8.28 -9.60
N TRP A 49 -2.78 -6.94 -9.60
CA TRP A 49 -2.85 -6.16 -10.83
C TRP A 49 -1.65 -6.44 -11.74
N THR A 50 -0.44 -6.42 -11.21
CA THR A 50 0.79 -6.71 -11.96
C THR A 50 0.77 -8.12 -12.56
N ALA A 51 0.34 -9.12 -11.80
CA ALA A 51 0.22 -10.49 -12.27
C ALA A 51 -0.79 -10.61 -13.43
N ALA A 52 -1.95 -9.96 -13.33
CA ALA A 52 -2.93 -9.92 -14.41
C ALA A 52 -2.36 -9.28 -15.68
N GLN A 53 -1.63 -8.16 -15.56
CA GLN A 53 -0.99 -7.50 -16.70
C GLN A 53 0.07 -8.37 -17.39
N GLN A 54 0.83 -9.17 -16.62
CA GLN A 54 1.80 -10.11 -17.20
C GLN A 54 1.10 -11.26 -17.94
N GLN A 55 0.00 -11.75 -17.39
CA GLN A 55 -0.82 -12.78 -18.01
C GLN A 55 -1.41 -12.28 -19.34
N ASP A 56 -2.00 -11.08 -19.37
CA ASP A 56 -2.56 -10.47 -20.59
C ASP A 56 -1.49 -10.31 -21.68
N LYS A 57 -0.30 -9.84 -21.31
CA LYS A 57 0.84 -9.72 -22.25
C LYS A 57 1.25 -11.07 -22.82
N LYS A 58 1.28 -12.12 -22.00
CA LYS A 58 1.62 -13.48 -22.45
C LYS A 58 0.61 -13.99 -23.48
N TYR A 59 -0.69 -13.81 -23.24
CA TYR A 59 -1.71 -14.24 -24.19
C TYR A 59 -1.70 -13.43 -25.49
N ALA A 60 -1.46 -12.11 -25.40
CA ALA A 60 -1.31 -11.28 -26.59
C ALA A 60 -0.11 -11.70 -27.47
N GLN A 61 1.00 -12.16 -26.85
CA GLN A 61 2.17 -12.67 -27.56
C GLN A 61 1.96 -14.05 -28.19
N MET A 62 1.09 -14.89 -27.62
CA MET A 62 0.77 -16.22 -28.18
C MET A 62 -0.27 -16.17 -29.30
N ALA A 63 -1.03 -15.08 -29.39
CA ALA A 63 -2.08 -14.87 -30.40
C ALA A 63 -1.57 -14.13 -31.66
N ALA A 64 -0.29 -13.74 -31.68
CA ALA A 64 0.41 -13.13 -32.81
C ALA A 64 1.38 -14.12 -33.45
#